data_AF-A0A927STA1-F1
#
_entry.id   AF-A0A927STA1-F1
#
_cell.length_a   1.000
_cell.length_b   1.000
_cell.length_c   1.000
_cell.angle_alpha   90.00
_cell.angle_beta   90.00
_cell.angle_gamma   90.00
#
_symmetry.space_group_name_H-M   'P 1'
#
loop_
_entity.id
_entity.type
_entity.pdbx_description
1 polymer ?
#
loop_
_entity_poly.entity_id
_entity_poly.type
_entity_poly.pdbx_seq_one_letter_code
_entity_poly.pdbx_strand_id
1 'polypeptide(L)'
;MTAMNDQKMWPPPWLMFPQLECGSMGWRMGAGEAFLEDRMPWWSALAPEEREAYHRLFPAPLPWQRRSEDRELMLRQGKLVLPLWQPDGRPRYDRRWAINAEAAGELPAVLPFWGHTPAKDGSTTKACFSQWWKSGFVFGGVEYSCMEQCMMAGKALLFEDMDSYKVIMAEADPKSIKKLGRRVTPFDCAVWDRVKHSLILNGNYSKFTQNDALRQFLLSTGDSLLVEASPYDTIWGIGLGSDHPDVQHPGKWRGGNLLGFALMEVRDEIRRVYAHADACREILENWR
;
A
#
# COMPACT_ATOMS: atom_id res chain seq x y z
N MET A 1 -7.52 30.31 -14.18
CA MET A 1 -7.72 28.87 -13.90
C MET A 1 -8.64 28.27 -14.97
N THR A 2 -8.28 28.40 -16.25
CA THR A 2 -9.19 28.05 -17.35
C THR A 2 -8.36 27.75 -18.59
N ALA A 3 -7.93 26.48 -18.75
CA ALA A 3 -7.29 26.01 -19.99
C ALA A 3 -7.18 24.47 -20.14
N MET A 4 -7.34 23.68 -19.08
CA MET A 4 -7.23 22.21 -19.18
C MET A 4 -8.59 21.47 -19.30
N ASN A 5 -9.70 22.18 -19.52
CA ASN A 5 -11.03 21.60 -19.32
C ASN A 5 -11.63 20.85 -20.53
N ASP A 6 -11.04 20.96 -21.73
CA ASP A 6 -11.59 20.35 -22.96
C ASP A 6 -10.61 19.43 -23.70
N GLN A 7 -9.40 19.21 -23.18
CA GLN A 7 -8.44 18.25 -23.74
C GLN A 7 -8.42 16.95 -22.93
N LYS A 8 -8.49 15.82 -23.62
CA LYS A 8 -8.34 14.47 -23.06
C LYS A 8 -6.99 14.36 -22.34
N MET A 9 -7.02 14.34 -21.01
CA MET A 9 -5.81 14.31 -20.19
C MET A 9 -5.22 12.89 -20.17
N TRP A 10 -3.93 12.78 -20.51
CA TRP A 10 -3.23 11.51 -20.38
C TRP A 10 -2.96 11.19 -18.91
N PRO A 11 -3.18 9.94 -18.47
CA PRO A 11 -2.85 9.56 -17.11
C PRO A 11 -1.35 9.67 -16.87
N PRO A 12 -0.92 9.93 -15.64
CA PRO A 12 0.48 9.82 -15.29
C PRO A 12 0.90 8.33 -15.30
N PRO A 13 2.20 8.04 -15.50
CA PRO A 13 2.74 6.69 -15.57
C PRO A 13 2.30 5.75 -14.43
N TRP A 14 2.27 6.23 -13.18
CA TRP A 14 1.90 5.43 -12.01
C TRP A 14 0.40 5.12 -11.88
N LEU A 15 -0.47 5.88 -12.58
CA LEU A 15 -1.89 5.55 -12.66
C LEU A 15 -2.17 4.54 -13.77
N MET A 16 -1.46 4.66 -14.89
CA MET A 16 -1.60 3.72 -16.01
C MET A 16 -1.02 2.34 -15.68
N PHE A 17 0.17 2.31 -15.09
CA PHE A 17 0.87 1.07 -14.75
C PHE A 17 1.26 1.03 -13.27
N PRO A 18 0.29 0.88 -12.35
CA PRO A 18 0.55 0.77 -10.91
C PRO A 18 1.42 -0.44 -10.52
N GLN A 19 1.61 -1.39 -11.44
CA GLN A 19 2.50 -2.55 -11.31
C GLN A 19 3.94 -2.30 -11.77
N LEU A 20 4.20 -1.25 -12.56
CA LEU A 20 5.54 -0.94 -13.05
C LEU A 20 6.22 0.06 -12.12
N GLU A 21 7.28 -0.37 -11.46
CA GLU A 21 8.10 0.51 -10.62
C GLU A 21 8.85 1.54 -11.47
N CYS A 22 9.09 2.71 -10.89
CA CYS A 22 9.86 3.77 -11.52
C CYS A 22 11.26 3.26 -11.91
N GLY A 23 11.63 3.40 -13.19
CA GLY A 23 12.93 2.97 -13.71
C GLY A 23 13.06 1.46 -13.95
N SER A 24 12.00 0.67 -13.75
CA SER A 24 11.97 -0.74 -14.13
C SER A 24 12.12 -0.94 -15.66
N MET A 25 12.53 -2.14 -16.07
CA MET A 25 12.70 -2.47 -17.49
C MET A 25 11.41 -2.36 -18.30
N GLY A 26 10.23 -2.44 -17.66
CA GLY A 26 8.94 -2.25 -18.33
C GLY A 26 8.77 -0.85 -18.95
N TRP A 27 9.56 0.14 -18.53
CA TRP A 27 9.59 1.49 -19.10
C TRP A 27 10.60 1.66 -20.25
N ARG A 28 11.45 0.65 -20.51
CA ARG A 28 12.52 0.71 -21.52
C ARG A 28 12.42 -0.37 -22.60
N MET A 29 11.68 -1.44 -22.33
CA MET A 29 11.52 -2.60 -23.21
C MET A 29 10.17 -3.28 -22.91
N GLY A 30 9.08 -2.51 -22.81
CA GLY A 30 7.78 -3.02 -22.40
C GLY A 30 6.62 -2.07 -22.66
N ALA A 31 5.43 -2.41 -22.18
CA ALA A 31 4.23 -1.61 -22.40
C ALA A 31 4.34 -0.16 -21.88
N GLY A 32 5.17 0.07 -20.85
CA GLY A 32 5.43 1.41 -20.35
C GLY A 32 6.19 2.29 -21.35
N GLU A 33 7.06 1.71 -22.17
CA GLU A 33 7.77 2.44 -23.24
C GLU A 33 6.79 2.90 -24.31
N ALA A 34 5.98 1.99 -24.86
CA ALA A 34 4.95 2.32 -25.85
C ALA A 34 3.98 3.40 -25.34
N PHE A 35 3.57 3.32 -24.08
CA PHE A 35 2.74 4.35 -23.47
C PHE A 35 3.41 5.72 -23.41
N LEU A 36 4.71 5.77 -23.04
CA LEU A 36 5.44 7.02 -23.01
C LEU A 36 5.61 7.60 -24.41
N GLU A 37 5.84 6.77 -25.42
CA GLU A 37 5.91 7.16 -26.83
C GLU A 37 4.59 7.79 -27.29
N ASP A 38 3.45 7.13 -27.06
CA ASP A 38 2.13 7.63 -27.43
C ASP A 38 1.73 8.91 -26.69
N ARG A 39 2.13 9.01 -25.41
CA ARG A 39 1.88 10.19 -24.56
C ARG A 39 2.76 11.38 -24.96
N MET A 40 3.92 11.14 -25.58
CA MET A 40 4.95 12.16 -25.79
C MET A 40 4.50 13.34 -26.66
N PRO A 41 3.77 13.17 -27.78
CA PRO A 41 3.26 14.29 -28.57
C PRO A 41 2.36 15.22 -27.75
N TRP A 42 1.44 14.66 -26.97
CA TRP A 42 0.57 15.43 -26.08
C TRP A 42 1.38 16.17 -25.01
N TRP A 43 2.30 15.48 -24.34
CA TRP A 43 3.12 16.08 -23.29
C TRP A 43 4.02 17.21 -23.81
N SER A 44 4.57 17.04 -25.01
CA SER A 44 5.46 18.00 -25.65
C SER A 44 4.72 19.27 -26.11
N ALA A 45 3.44 19.14 -26.44
CA ALA A 45 2.60 20.26 -26.85
C ALA A 45 2.18 21.18 -25.69
N LEU A 46 2.19 20.68 -24.44
CA LEU A 46 1.85 21.48 -23.27
C LEU A 46 2.87 22.60 -22.98
N ALA A 47 2.37 23.79 -22.66
CA ALA A 47 3.16 24.89 -22.14
C ALA A 47 3.72 24.55 -20.73
N PRO A 48 4.82 25.21 -20.28
CA PRO A 48 5.39 24.99 -18.97
C PRO A 48 4.38 25.11 -17.81
N GLU A 49 3.48 26.09 -17.88
CA GLU A 49 2.45 26.35 -16.87
C GLU A 49 1.39 25.22 -16.83
N GLU A 50 1.08 24.64 -17.99
CA GLU A 50 0.16 23.50 -18.10
C GLU A 50 0.79 22.22 -17.56
N ARG A 51 2.09 22.00 -17.79
CA ARG A 51 2.83 20.88 -17.19
C ARG A 51 2.90 21.00 -15.67
N GLU A 52 3.08 22.21 -15.14
CA GLU A 52 3.05 22.46 -13.69
C GLU A 52 1.65 22.23 -13.12
N ALA A 53 0.60 22.70 -13.81
CA ALA A 53 -0.78 22.42 -13.44
C ALA A 53 -1.08 20.91 -13.45
N TYR A 54 -0.60 20.18 -14.46
CA TYR A 54 -0.71 18.72 -14.52
C TYR A 54 -0.03 18.04 -13.33
N HIS A 55 1.18 18.45 -12.95
CA HIS A 55 1.86 17.90 -11.78
C HIS A 55 1.16 18.21 -10.46
N ARG A 56 0.43 19.33 -10.35
CA ARG A 56 -0.42 19.62 -9.20
C ARG A 56 -1.65 18.70 -9.14
N LEU A 57 -2.26 18.40 -10.30
CA LEU A 57 -3.42 17.49 -10.39
C LEU A 57 -3.02 16.02 -10.19
N PHE A 58 -1.85 15.64 -10.68
CA PHE A 58 -1.30 14.29 -10.58
C PHE A 58 0.03 14.34 -9.86
N PRO A 59 0.01 14.45 -8.53
CA PRO A 59 1.23 14.45 -7.79
C PRO A 59 1.80 13.02 -7.77
N ALA A 60 3.10 12.87 -8.01
CA ALA A 60 3.74 11.57 -8.00
C ALA A 60 3.55 10.88 -6.63
N PRO A 61 3.34 9.55 -6.58
CA PRO A 61 3.34 8.82 -5.33
C PRO A 61 4.76 8.75 -4.75
N LEU A 62 4.88 8.49 -3.45
CA LEU A 62 6.17 8.45 -2.75
C LEU A 62 7.24 7.56 -3.43
N PRO A 63 6.93 6.36 -3.96
CA PRO A 63 7.92 5.54 -4.68
C PRO A 63 8.41 6.15 -5.99
N TRP A 64 7.67 7.09 -6.58
CA TRP A 64 7.98 7.76 -7.85
C TRP A 64 8.65 9.12 -7.67
N GLN A 65 8.47 9.76 -6.52
CA GLN A 65 9.11 11.04 -6.21
C GLN A 65 10.62 10.93 -6.01
N ARG A 66 11.17 9.72 -5.84
CA ARG A 66 12.50 9.50 -5.26
C ARG A 66 13.48 8.93 -6.26
N ARG A 67 14.65 9.55 -6.36
CA ARG A 67 15.75 9.02 -7.18
C ARG A 67 16.45 7.91 -6.40
N SER A 68 16.98 6.92 -7.11
CA SER A 68 17.74 5.80 -6.54
C SER A 68 18.95 6.21 -5.69
N GLU A 69 19.36 7.48 -5.81
CA GLU A 69 20.51 8.12 -5.15
C GLU A 69 20.18 8.73 -3.78
N ASP A 70 18.89 8.92 -3.44
CA ASP A 70 18.46 9.46 -2.15
C ASP A 70 18.60 8.40 -1.03
N ARG A 71 19.83 8.27 -0.51
CA ARG A 71 20.20 7.25 0.49
C ARG A 71 19.39 7.36 1.79
N GLU A 72 18.93 8.55 2.15
CA GLU A 72 18.14 8.80 3.37
C GLU A 72 16.68 8.32 3.26
N LEU A 73 16.23 8.03 2.04
CA LEU A 73 14.84 7.77 1.69
C LEU A 73 14.57 6.30 1.32
N MET A 74 15.62 5.48 1.34
CA MET A 74 15.58 4.06 1.03
C MET A 74 16.11 3.26 2.21
N LEU A 75 15.29 2.36 2.73
CA LEU A 75 15.73 1.35 3.67
C LEU A 75 16.50 0.28 2.91
N ARG A 76 17.80 0.17 3.18
CA ARG A 76 18.67 -0.87 2.60
C ARG A 76 19.13 -1.79 3.73
N GLN A 77 18.57 -2.99 3.79
CA GLN A 77 18.94 -3.98 4.79
C GLN A 77 19.06 -5.36 4.11
N GLY A 78 20.29 -5.87 4.02
CA GLY A 78 20.56 -7.09 3.25
C GLY A 78 20.15 -6.95 1.79
N LYS A 79 19.37 -7.91 1.29
CA LYS A 79 18.82 -7.92 -0.09
C LYS A 79 17.54 -7.11 -0.26
N LEU A 80 17.00 -6.55 0.82
CA LEU A 80 15.75 -5.81 0.79
C LEU A 80 16.03 -4.31 0.67
N VAL A 81 15.49 -3.70 -0.38
CA VAL A 81 15.51 -2.25 -0.62
C VAL A 81 14.07 -1.75 -0.67
N LEU A 82 13.69 -0.89 0.26
CA LEU A 82 12.31 -0.39 0.38
C LEU A 82 12.27 1.14 0.47
N PRO A 83 11.35 1.81 -0.26
CA PRO A 83 11.07 3.22 -0.03
C PRO A 83 10.52 3.45 1.39
N LEU A 84 11.05 4.43 2.10
CA LEU A 84 10.52 4.85 3.40
C LEU A 84 9.39 5.87 3.23
N TRP A 85 8.20 5.65 3.77
CA TRP A 85 7.11 6.61 3.52
C TRP A 85 7.25 7.93 4.30
N GLN A 86 7.90 7.87 5.45
CA GLN A 86 8.17 9.01 6.32
C GLN A 86 9.67 9.08 6.65
N PRO A 87 10.19 10.24 7.09
CA PRO A 87 11.53 10.36 7.63
C PRO A 87 11.79 9.31 8.72
N ASP A 88 12.95 8.66 8.66
CA ASP A 88 13.35 7.58 9.57
C ASP A 88 12.40 6.36 9.63
N GLY A 89 11.44 6.25 8.71
CA GLY A 89 10.48 5.14 8.66
C GLY A 89 9.42 5.15 9.77
N ARG A 90 9.23 6.29 10.48
CA ARG A 90 8.25 6.40 11.55
C ARG A 90 6.82 6.39 11.01
N PRO A 91 5.89 5.61 11.58
CA PRO A 91 4.47 5.68 11.21
C PRO A 91 3.90 7.08 11.44
N ARG A 92 3.01 7.52 10.54
CA ARG A 92 2.22 8.74 10.73
C ARG A 92 1.16 8.55 11.81
N TYR A 93 0.56 7.36 11.85
CA TYR A 93 -0.45 6.99 12.84
C TYR A 93 0.09 5.89 13.75
N ASP A 94 -0.16 6.03 15.04
CA ASP A 94 0.13 5.00 16.02
C ASP A 94 -0.93 5.01 17.13
N ARG A 95 -0.79 4.08 18.08
CA ARG A 95 -1.74 3.99 19.20
C ARG A 95 -1.71 5.26 20.07
N ARG A 96 -0.58 5.94 20.19
CA ARG A 96 -0.45 7.16 20.99
C ARG A 96 -1.22 8.31 20.34
N TRP A 97 -1.13 8.45 19.02
CA TRP A 97 -1.96 9.38 18.25
C TRP A 97 -3.44 9.11 18.50
N ALA A 98 -3.89 7.86 18.43
CA ALA A 98 -5.30 7.51 18.63
C ALA A 98 -5.79 7.83 20.06
N ILE A 99 -4.98 7.56 21.08
CA ILE A 99 -5.29 7.92 22.48
C ILE A 99 -5.39 9.45 22.64
N ASN A 100 -4.49 10.20 22.03
CA ASN A 100 -4.51 11.66 22.10
C ASN A 100 -5.74 12.23 21.37
N ALA A 101 -6.10 11.67 20.21
CA ALA A 101 -7.29 12.07 19.46
C ALA A 101 -8.58 11.76 20.25
N GLU A 102 -8.65 10.62 20.93
CA GLU A 102 -9.74 10.28 21.85
C GLU A 102 -9.86 11.30 22.99
N ALA A 103 -8.74 11.62 23.64
CA ALA A 103 -8.71 12.60 24.73
C ALA A 103 -9.11 14.02 24.27
N ALA A 104 -8.84 14.37 23.02
CA ALA A 104 -9.23 15.65 22.41
C ALA A 104 -10.69 15.69 21.91
N GLY A 105 -11.40 14.55 21.90
CA GLY A 105 -12.73 14.46 21.29
C GLY A 105 -12.72 14.50 19.75
N GLU A 106 -11.55 14.22 19.15
CA GLU A 106 -11.29 14.29 17.70
C GLU A 106 -11.09 12.89 17.08
N LEU A 107 -11.33 11.82 17.85
CA LEU A 107 -11.18 10.46 17.35
C LEU A 107 -12.15 10.20 16.19
N PRO A 108 -11.66 9.81 15.00
CA PRO A 108 -12.54 9.45 13.90
C PRO A 108 -13.41 8.23 14.23
N ALA A 109 -14.49 8.04 13.46
CA ALA A 109 -15.34 6.87 13.59
C ALA A 109 -14.51 5.57 13.47
N VAL A 110 -14.66 4.67 14.44
CA VAL A 110 -13.92 3.41 14.49
C VAL A 110 -14.58 2.39 13.57
N LEU A 111 -13.81 1.87 12.61
CA LEU A 111 -14.23 0.81 11.70
C LEU A 111 -13.46 -0.48 12.01
N PRO A 112 -14.02 -1.40 12.83
CA PRO A 112 -13.36 -2.65 13.14
C PRO A 112 -13.53 -3.66 12.00
N PHE A 113 -12.43 -4.31 11.64
CA PHE A 113 -12.39 -5.38 10.66
C PHE A 113 -11.62 -6.58 11.19
N TRP A 114 -12.10 -7.77 10.82
CA TRP A 114 -11.45 -9.04 11.12
C TRP A 114 -12.03 -10.11 10.18
N GLY A 115 -11.23 -11.11 9.86
CA GLY A 115 -11.56 -12.12 8.86
C GLY A 115 -11.13 -11.73 7.44
N HIS A 116 -11.13 -12.72 6.55
CA HIS A 116 -10.58 -12.61 5.19
C HIS A 116 -11.47 -13.29 4.14
N THR A 117 -12.65 -13.79 4.53
CA THR A 117 -13.56 -14.49 3.65
C THR A 117 -14.29 -13.48 2.75
N PRO A 118 -14.24 -13.61 1.42
CA PRO A 118 -15.06 -12.82 0.51
C PRO A 118 -16.55 -12.99 0.78
N ALA A 119 -17.33 -11.96 0.45
CA ALA A 119 -18.78 -12.09 0.48
C ALA A 119 -19.23 -13.07 -0.60
N LYS A 120 -20.32 -13.81 -0.33
CA LYS A 120 -20.85 -14.83 -1.25
C LYS A 120 -21.32 -14.27 -2.58
N ASP A 121 -21.73 -13.00 -2.58
CA ASP A 121 -22.20 -12.25 -3.76
C ASP A 121 -21.04 -11.61 -4.55
N GLY A 122 -19.79 -11.81 -4.14
CA GLY A 122 -18.61 -11.23 -4.78
C GLY A 122 -18.37 -9.75 -4.42
N SER A 123 -19.19 -9.15 -3.57
CA SER A 123 -18.98 -7.77 -3.12
C SER A 123 -17.70 -7.65 -2.29
N THR A 124 -17.01 -6.51 -2.46
CA THR A 124 -15.87 -6.19 -1.61
C THR A 124 -16.38 -5.73 -0.25
N THR A 125 -15.83 -6.31 0.81
CA THR A 125 -16.17 -5.97 2.19
C THR A 125 -14.90 -5.66 2.97
N LYS A 126 -15.04 -5.24 4.24
CA LYS A 126 -13.92 -4.99 5.15
C LYS A 126 -12.94 -6.17 5.31
N ALA A 127 -13.34 -7.38 4.94
CA ALA A 127 -12.43 -8.53 4.87
C ALA A 127 -11.26 -8.30 3.90
N CYS A 128 -11.38 -7.41 2.92
CA CYS A 128 -10.31 -7.08 1.99
C CYS A 128 -9.11 -6.37 2.64
N PHE A 129 -9.29 -5.79 3.83
CA PHE A 129 -8.20 -5.19 4.60
C PHE A 129 -7.26 -6.23 5.19
N SER A 130 -7.71 -7.48 5.35
CA SER A 130 -6.88 -8.57 5.85
C SER A 130 -5.70 -8.84 4.91
N GLN A 131 -4.55 -9.14 5.51
CA GLN A 131 -3.34 -9.53 4.78
C GLN A 131 -3.49 -10.91 4.13
N TRP A 132 -4.47 -11.70 4.58
CA TRP A 132 -4.79 -13.02 4.06
C TRP A 132 -5.79 -12.99 2.90
N TRP A 133 -6.37 -11.82 2.61
CA TRP A 133 -7.24 -11.66 1.45
C TRP A 133 -6.46 -11.99 0.17
N LYS A 134 -7.04 -12.87 -0.66
CA LYS A 134 -6.45 -13.28 -1.93
C LYS A 134 -6.69 -12.21 -2.99
N SER A 135 -5.63 -11.48 -3.32
CA SER A 135 -5.60 -10.46 -4.36
C SER A 135 -4.18 -10.43 -4.90
N GLY A 136 -4.01 -10.82 -6.16
CA GLY A 136 -2.73 -10.76 -6.85
C GLY A 136 -2.26 -9.31 -6.98
N PHE A 137 -0.95 -9.08 -6.78
CA PHE A 137 -0.31 -7.81 -7.09
C PHE A 137 1.19 -8.01 -7.30
N VAL A 138 1.81 -7.07 -8.00
CA VAL A 138 3.25 -7.01 -8.26
C VAL A 138 3.90 -5.98 -7.34
N PHE A 139 5.01 -6.35 -6.72
CA PHE A 139 5.84 -5.45 -5.93
C PHE A 139 7.31 -5.85 -6.05
N GLY A 140 8.22 -4.91 -6.29
CA GLY A 140 9.64 -5.22 -6.56
C GLY A 140 9.86 -6.04 -7.83
N GLY A 141 8.93 -5.97 -8.79
CA GLY A 141 8.93 -6.86 -9.97
C GLY A 141 8.56 -8.31 -9.68
N VAL A 142 8.11 -8.63 -8.46
CA VAL A 142 7.69 -9.97 -8.03
C VAL A 142 6.18 -10.01 -7.86
N GLU A 143 5.54 -11.06 -8.36
CA GLU A 143 4.12 -11.29 -8.17
C GLU A 143 3.85 -12.01 -6.84
N TYR A 144 2.86 -11.52 -6.09
CA TYR A 144 2.41 -12.08 -4.82
C TYR A 144 0.91 -12.40 -4.88
N SER A 145 0.52 -13.54 -4.32
CA SER A 145 -0.89 -13.98 -4.24
C SER A 145 -1.71 -13.25 -3.18
N CYS A 146 -1.04 -12.70 -2.16
CA CYS A 146 -1.64 -11.95 -1.06
C CYS A 146 -0.54 -11.21 -0.27
N MET A 147 -0.96 -10.31 0.61
CA MET A 147 -0.03 -9.47 1.35
C MET A 147 0.76 -10.24 2.43
N GLU A 148 0.21 -11.32 2.99
CA GLU A 148 0.95 -12.22 3.88
C GLU A 148 2.16 -12.86 3.17
N GLN A 149 2.02 -13.24 1.89
CA GLN A 149 3.12 -13.77 1.09
C GLN A 149 4.21 -12.72 0.91
N CYS A 150 3.83 -11.50 0.52
CA CYS A 150 4.76 -10.37 0.40
C CYS A 150 5.49 -10.10 1.72
N MET A 151 4.78 -10.08 2.85
CA MET A 151 5.37 -9.81 4.15
C MET A 151 6.38 -10.89 4.56
N MET A 152 6.01 -12.17 4.44
CA MET A 152 6.90 -13.28 4.85
C MET A 152 8.07 -13.47 3.89
N ALA A 153 7.87 -13.26 2.58
CA ALA A 153 8.94 -13.28 1.58
C ALA A 153 9.93 -12.12 1.81
N GLY A 154 9.43 -10.90 2.05
CA GLY A 154 10.27 -9.76 2.41
C GLY A 154 11.06 -9.99 3.70
N LYS A 155 10.45 -10.65 4.69
CA LYS A 155 11.16 -11.10 5.90
C LYS A 155 12.29 -12.08 5.58
N ALA A 156 12.06 -13.07 4.72
CA ALA A 156 13.10 -14.01 4.31
C ALA A 156 14.25 -13.32 3.55
N LEU A 157 13.95 -12.37 2.65
CA LEU A 157 14.95 -11.56 1.95
C LEU A 157 15.79 -10.70 2.90
N LEU A 158 15.14 -10.12 3.91
CA LEU A 158 15.80 -9.28 4.92
C LEU A 158 16.90 -10.01 5.68
N PHE A 159 16.65 -11.29 6.00
CA PHE A 159 17.58 -12.15 6.73
C PHE A 159 18.38 -13.09 5.81
N GLU A 160 18.33 -12.85 4.49
CA GLU A 160 19.04 -13.60 3.46
C GLU A 160 18.73 -15.11 3.44
N ASP A 161 17.60 -15.52 4.03
CA ASP A 161 17.12 -16.90 4.08
C ASP A 161 16.41 -17.27 2.78
N MET A 162 17.21 -17.55 1.75
CA MET A 162 16.69 -17.87 0.41
C MET A 162 15.93 -19.19 0.34
N ASP A 163 16.15 -20.11 1.27
CA ASP A 163 15.44 -21.38 1.29
C ASP A 163 14.03 -21.19 1.83
N SER A 164 13.87 -20.42 2.91
CA SER A 164 12.54 -19.96 3.37
C SER A 164 11.84 -19.13 2.29
N TYR A 165 12.55 -18.23 1.61
CA TYR A 165 11.99 -17.43 0.53
C TYR A 165 11.36 -18.31 -0.57
N LYS A 166 12.10 -19.31 -1.08
CA LYS A 166 11.61 -20.20 -2.14
C LYS A 166 10.35 -20.95 -1.73
N VAL A 167 10.31 -21.51 -0.53
CA VAL A 167 9.13 -22.27 -0.07
C VAL A 167 7.93 -21.36 0.21
N ILE A 168 8.16 -20.13 0.68
CA ILE A 168 7.10 -19.12 0.86
C ILE A 168 6.50 -18.71 -0.49
N MET A 169 7.36 -18.48 -1.49
CA MET A 169 6.91 -18.08 -2.84
C MET A 169 6.17 -19.21 -3.58
N ALA A 170 6.44 -20.47 -3.23
CA ALA A 170 5.75 -21.63 -3.80
C ALA A 170 4.41 -21.96 -3.09
N GLU A 171 4.10 -21.34 -1.95
CA GLU A 171 2.89 -21.61 -1.17
C GLU A 171 1.76 -20.63 -1.52
N ALA A 172 0.53 -21.14 -1.57
CA ALA A 172 -0.67 -20.37 -1.87
C ALA A 172 -1.59 -20.20 -0.66
N ASP A 173 -1.48 -20.99 0.40
CA ASP A 173 -2.32 -20.83 1.60
C ASP A 173 -1.73 -19.80 2.60
N PRO A 174 -2.42 -18.69 2.93
CA PRO A 174 -1.92 -17.67 3.85
C PRO A 174 -1.55 -18.20 5.23
N LYS A 175 -2.28 -19.21 5.72
CA LYS A 175 -2.01 -19.80 7.03
C LYS A 175 -0.70 -20.59 7.01
N SER A 176 -0.44 -21.38 5.97
CA SER A 176 0.84 -22.05 5.74
C SER A 176 1.98 -21.05 5.52
N ILE A 177 1.78 -20.01 4.72
CA ILE A 177 2.76 -18.92 4.51
C ILE A 177 3.19 -18.30 5.85
N LYS A 178 2.22 -17.94 6.71
CA LYS A 178 2.53 -17.38 8.04
C LYS A 178 3.34 -18.35 8.90
N LYS A 179 3.03 -19.65 8.82
CA LYS A 179 3.77 -20.70 9.54
C LYS A 179 5.21 -20.82 9.01
N LEU A 180 5.42 -20.75 7.70
CA LEU A 180 6.73 -20.77 7.07
C LEU A 180 7.55 -19.53 7.45
N GLY A 181 6.96 -18.33 7.38
CA GLY A 181 7.66 -17.09 7.74
C GLY A 181 8.05 -16.95 9.22
N ARG A 182 7.42 -17.73 10.12
CA ARG A 182 7.88 -17.87 11.51
C ARG A 182 9.17 -18.67 11.66
N ARG A 183 9.56 -19.45 10.64
CA ARG A 183 10.77 -20.29 10.63
C ARG A 183 11.98 -19.64 9.97
N VAL A 184 11.81 -18.44 9.38
CA VAL A 184 12.90 -17.65 8.78
C VAL A 184 14.04 -17.51 9.78
N THR A 185 15.24 -17.86 9.36
CA THR A 185 16.44 -17.86 10.20
C THR A 185 17.70 -17.45 9.40
N PRO A 186 18.61 -16.65 9.97
CA PRO A 186 18.56 -16.05 11.31
C PRO A 186 17.41 -15.04 11.46
N PHE A 187 16.96 -14.76 12.68
CA PHE A 187 15.92 -13.77 12.94
C PHE A 187 16.32 -12.83 14.07
N ASP A 188 16.24 -11.53 13.78
CA ASP A 188 16.46 -10.45 14.74
C ASP A 188 15.20 -9.58 14.79
N CYS A 189 14.55 -9.50 15.96
CA CYS A 189 13.33 -8.72 16.12
C CYS A 189 13.55 -7.21 15.97
N ALA A 190 14.69 -6.68 16.42
CA ALA A 190 15.00 -5.25 16.32
C ALA A 190 15.28 -4.85 14.87
N VAL A 191 15.93 -5.71 14.09
CA VAL A 191 16.07 -5.51 12.64
C VAL A 191 14.69 -5.56 11.96
N TRP A 192 13.87 -6.55 12.27
CA TRP A 192 12.53 -6.68 11.70
C TRP A 192 11.63 -5.49 12.04
N ASP A 193 11.66 -5.01 13.28
CA ASP A 193 10.81 -3.92 13.75
C ASP A 193 11.09 -2.59 13.03
N ARG A 194 12.33 -2.36 12.57
CA ARG A 194 12.70 -1.21 11.74
C ARG A 194 12.16 -1.27 10.31
N VAL A 195 11.88 -2.46 9.81
CA VAL A 195 11.61 -2.72 8.38
C VAL A 195 10.14 -3.03 8.10
N LYS A 196 9.50 -3.78 9.00
CA LYS A 196 8.18 -4.37 8.79
C LYS A 196 7.11 -3.36 8.41
N HIS A 197 7.15 -2.16 8.99
CA HIS A 197 6.16 -1.13 8.74
C HIS A 197 6.24 -0.63 7.29
N SER A 198 7.44 -0.25 6.85
CA SER A 198 7.68 0.19 5.46
C SER A 198 7.36 -0.90 4.44
N LEU A 199 7.66 -2.17 4.73
CA LEU A 199 7.28 -3.29 3.87
C LEU A 199 5.75 -3.38 3.73
N ILE A 200 5.02 -3.28 4.85
CA ILE A 200 3.55 -3.34 4.85
C ILE A 200 2.93 -2.16 4.11
N LEU A 201 3.46 -0.94 4.27
CA LEU A 201 2.97 0.23 3.55
C LEU A 201 3.14 0.08 2.03
N ASN A 202 4.36 -0.24 1.57
CA ASN A 202 4.62 -0.38 0.14
C ASN A 202 3.82 -1.53 -0.48
N GLY A 203 3.77 -2.70 0.17
CA GLY A 203 3.02 -3.83 -0.36
C GLY A 203 1.50 -3.60 -0.35
N ASN A 204 0.94 -2.98 0.70
CA ASN A 204 -0.50 -2.63 0.69
C ASN A 204 -0.78 -1.54 -0.36
N TYR A 205 0.10 -0.56 -0.54
CA TYR A 205 -0.06 0.41 -1.64
C TYR A 205 -0.10 -0.28 -3.00
N SER A 206 0.83 -1.19 -3.29
CA SER A 206 0.79 -1.99 -4.53
C SER A 206 -0.51 -2.80 -4.65
N LYS A 207 -0.90 -3.51 -3.58
CA LYS A 207 -2.15 -4.28 -3.53
C LYS A 207 -3.36 -3.42 -3.87
N PHE A 208 -3.55 -2.31 -3.18
CA PHE A 208 -4.74 -1.47 -3.31
C PHE A 208 -4.71 -0.65 -4.61
N THR A 209 -3.55 -0.24 -5.13
CA THR A 209 -3.48 0.48 -6.40
C THR A 209 -3.66 -0.40 -7.62
N GLN A 210 -3.32 -1.69 -7.55
CA GLN A 210 -3.48 -2.64 -8.66
C GLN A 210 -4.85 -3.33 -8.68
N ASN A 211 -5.64 -3.22 -7.61
CA ASN A 211 -6.97 -3.82 -7.51
C ASN A 211 -8.03 -2.72 -7.30
N ASP A 212 -8.70 -2.28 -8.37
CA ASP A 212 -9.63 -1.13 -8.34
C ASP A 212 -10.77 -1.30 -7.32
N ALA A 213 -11.45 -2.46 -7.29
CA ALA A 213 -12.51 -2.71 -6.32
C ALA A 213 -12.03 -2.55 -4.86
N LEU A 214 -10.80 -2.99 -4.57
CA LEU A 214 -10.21 -2.82 -3.24
C LEU A 214 -9.83 -1.37 -2.97
N ARG A 215 -9.29 -0.67 -3.97
CA ARG A 215 -8.98 0.77 -3.91
C ARG A 215 -10.21 1.58 -3.52
N GLN A 216 -11.30 1.39 -4.26
CA GLN A 216 -12.55 2.10 -4.05
C GLN A 216 -13.12 1.80 -2.67
N PHE A 217 -13.05 0.55 -2.22
CA PHE A 217 -13.48 0.19 -0.87
C PHE A 217 -12.62 0.81 0.23
N LEU A 218 -11.30 0.91 0.05
CA LEU A 218 -10.44 1.59 1.01
C LEU A 218 -10.74 3.09 1.07
N LEU A 219 -10.93 3.74 -0.09
CA LEU A 219 -11.28 5.15 -0.17
C LEU A 219 -12.66 5.46 0.43
N SER A 220 -13.64 4.56 0.25
CA SER A 220 -15.00 4.73 0.77
C SER A 220 -15.08 4.71 2.31
N THR A 221 -14.02 4.26 2.99
CA THR A 221 -13.94 4.35 4.46
C THR A 221 -13.80 5.79 4.98
N GLY A 222 -13.62 6.78 4.09
CA GLY A 222 -13.50 8.18 4.46
C GLY A 222 -12.34 8.38 5.44
N ASP A 223 -12.59 9.07 6.54
CA ASP A 223 -11.57 9.33 7.57
C ASP A 223 -11.60 8.35 8.74
N SER A 224 -12.36 7.26 8.62
CA SER A 224 -12.53 6.27 9.70
C SER A 224 -11.19 5.72 10.20
N LEU A 225 -11.11 5.49 11.50
CA LEU A 225 -10.01 4.76 12.14
C LEU A 225 -10.18 3.26 11.87
N LEU A 226 -9.31 2.71 11.03
CA LEU A 226 -9.33 1.29 10.70
C LEU A 226 -8.73 0.49 11.85
N VAL A 227 -9.46 -0.53 12.32
CA VAL A 227 -9.04 -1.33 13.48
C VAL A 227 -9.05 -2.82 13.16
N GLU A 228 -7.87 -3.45 13.15
CA GLU A 228 -7.71 -4.89 13.03
C GLU A 228 -8.14 -5.55 14.36
N ALA A 229 -9.42 -5.89 14.45
CA ALA A 229 -10.08 -6.44 15.62
C ALA A 229 -9.87 -7.96 15.74
N SER A 230 -8.60 -8.37 15.64
CA SER A 230 -8.17 -9.75 15.87
C SER A 230 -8.00 -9.99 17.38
N PRO A 231 -8.72 -10.96 17.98
CA PRO A 231 -8.58 -11.28 19.40
C PRO A 231 -7.25 -11.95 19.75
N TYR A 232 -6.51 -12.43 18.74
CA TYR A 232 -5.28 -13.21 18.92
C TYR A 232 -4.00 -12.45 18.54
N ASP A 233 -4.12 -11.29 17.89
CA ASP A 233 -2.96 -10.52 17.40
C ASP A 233 -2.84 -9.21 18.18
N THR A 234 -1.75 -9.07 18.92
CA THR A 234 -1.43 -7.87 19.71
C THR A 234 -0.37 -6.97 19.06
N ILE A 235 0.12 -7.34 17.87
CA ILE A 235 1.11 -6.54 17.13
C ILE A 235 0.39 -5.79 16.02
N TRP A 236 -0.17 -6.52 15.06
CA TRP A 236 -0.87 -5.94 13.91
C TRP A 236 -2.32 -5.61 14.25
N GLY A 237 -2.91 -6.34 15.21
CA GLY A 237 -4.26 -6.11 15.73
C GLY A 237 -4.28 -5.50 17.13
N ILE A 238 -5.51 -5.33 17.65
CA ILE A 238 -5.75 -4.75 18.98
C ILE A 238 -5.87 -5.79 20.11
N GLY A 239 -5.83 -7.08 19.80
CA GLY A 239 -5.99 -8.16 20.76
C GLY A 239 -7.41 -8.27 21.37
N LEU A 240 -8.42 -7.77 20.64
CA LEU A 240 -9.85 -7.79 21.02
C LEU A 240 -10.68 -8.15 19.78
N GLY A 241 -11.80 -8.86 19.97
CA GLY A 241 -12.76 -9.15 18.90
C GLY A 241 -13.61 -7.92 18.55
N SER A 242 -14.18 -7.89 17.34
CA SER A 242 -14.91 -6.72 16.81
C SER A 242 -16.17 -6.33 17.60
N ASP A 243 -16.73 -7.25 18.36
CA ASP A 243 -17.91 -7.09 19.22
C ASP A 243 -17.56 -6.62 20.64
N HIS A 244 -16.28 -6.58 21.00
CA HIS A 244 -15.86 -6.17 22.33
C HIS A 244 -16.07 -4.66 22.53
N PRO A 245 -16.65 -4.21 23.67
CA PRO A 245 -16.96 -2.79 23.89
C PRO A 245 -15.73 -1.89 23.83
N ASP A 246 -14.58 -2.39 24.31
CA ASP A 246 -13.33 -1.64 24.31
C ASP A 246 -12.67 -1.46 22.92
N VAL A 247 -13.24 -2.03 21.84
CA VAL A 247 -12.78 -1.77 20.46
C VAL A 247 -12.80 -0.27 20.15
N GLN A 248 -13.77 0.45 20.70
CA GLN A 248 -13.95 1.88 20.48
C GLN A 248 -12.92 2.76 21.21
N HIS A 249 -12.10 2.17 22.09
CA HIS A 249 -11.26 2.90 23.04
C HIS A 249 -9.78 2.53 22.90
N PRO A 250 -8.99 3.29 22.12
CA PRO A 250 -7.56 3.02 21.92
C PRO A 250 -6.74 2.85 23.21
N GLY A 251 -7.12 3.56 24.28
CA GLY A 251 -6.50 3.43 25.59
C GLY A 251 -6.63 2.04 26.21
N LYS A 252 -7.67 1.27 25.84
CA LYS A 252 -7.98 -0.04 26.41
C LYS A 252 -7.53 -1.23 25.56
N TRP A 253 -6.99 -0.98 24.37
CA TRP A 253 -6.49 -2.04 23.51
C TRP A 253 -5.32 -2.81 24.16
N ARG A 254 -5.24 -4.11 23.87
CA ARG A 254 -4.13 -4.97 24.31
C ARG A 254 -3.00 -4.99 23.29
N GLY A 255 -3.29 -4.61 22.05
CA GLY A 255 -2.38 -4.61 20.92
C GLY A 255 -2.11 -3.24 20.29
N GLY A 256 -1.26 -3.25 19.27
CA GLY A 256 -0.74 -2.06 18.61
C GLY A 256 -1.53 -1.54 17.40
N ASN A 257 -2.44 -2.34 16.81
CA ASN A 257 -3.19 -1.99 15.60
C ASN A 257 -2.31 -1.53 14.41
N LEU A 258 -1.08 -2.03 14.28
CA LEU A 258 -0.15 -1.54 13.26
C LEU A 258 -0.71 -1.63 11.83
N LEU A 259 -1.56 -2.63 11.56
CA LEU A 259 -2.14 -2.80 10.23
C LEU A 259 -3.22 -1.76 9.92
N GLY A 260 -4.10 -1.48 10.89
CA GLY A 260 -5.12 -0.45 10.74
C GLY A 260 -4.50 0.92 10.43
N PHE A 261 -3.45 1.28 11.16
CA PHE A 261 -2.69 2.51 10.93
C PHE A 261 -1.99 2.54 9.56
N ALA A 262 -1.33 1.45 9.17
CA ALA A 262 -0.69 1.36 7.87
C ALA A 262 -1.70 1.51 6.71
N LEU A 263 -2.89 0.91 6.82
CA LEU A 263 -3.94 1.06 5.81
C LEU A 263 -4.48 2.49 5.72
N MET A 264 -4.53 3.23 6.84
CA MET A 264 -4.90 4.65 6.82
C MET A 264 -3.85 5.50 6.09
N GLU A 265 -2.56 5.24 6.30
CA GLU A 265 -1.50 5.93 5.56
C GLU A 265 -1.57 5.63 4.06
N VAL A 266 -1.78 4.35 3.69
CA VAL A 266 -1.99 3.93 2.30
C VAL A 266 -3.22 4.62 1.71
N ARG A 267 -4.32 4.71 2.45
CA ARG A 267 -5.54 5.42 2.02
C ARG A 267 -5.27 6.89 1.76
N ASP A 268 -4.55 7.57 2.64
CA ASP A 268 -4.23 8.99 2.50
C ASP A 268 -3.39 9.24 1.24
N GLU A 269 -2.40 8.38 0.99
CA GLU A 269 -1.56 8.48 -0.19
C GLU A 269 -2.33 8.18 -1.49
N ILE A 270 -3.17 7.14 -1.50
CA ILE A 270 -4.03 6.84 -2.64
C ILE A 270 -4.99 7.99 -2.89
N ARG A 271 -5.62 8.55 -1.84
CA ARG A 271 -6.52 9.70 -1.96
C ARG A 271 -5.81 10.89 -2.61
N ARG A 272 -4.57 11.16 -2.21
CA ARG A 272 -3.75 12.25 -2.77
C ARG A 272 -3.41 12.01 -4.25
N VAL A 273 -3.02 10.80 -4.61
CA VAL A 273 -2.51 10.44 -5.94
C VAL A 273 -3.63 10.21 -6.97
N TYR A 274 -4.78 9.70 -6.51
CA TYR A 274 -5.93 9.33 -7.35
C TYR A 274 -7.04 10.39 -7.34
N ALA A 275 -6.87 11.53 -6.64
CA ALA A 275 -7.89 12.59 -6.52
C ALA A 275 -8.49 13.02 -7.86
N HIS A 276 -7.68 13.00 -8.93
CA HIS A 276 -8.08 13.42 -10.27
C HIS A 276 -8.02 12.27 -11.30
N ALA A 277 -7.97 11.01 -10.87
CA ALA A 277 -7.85 9.85 -11.77
C ALA A 277 -9.00 9.80 -12.80
N ASP A 278 -10.19 10.26 -12.42
CA ASP A 278 -11.36 10.31 -13.29
C ASP A 278 -11.19 11.23 -14.50
N ALA A 279 -10.34 12.26 -14.40
CA ALA A 279 -10.04 13.15 -15.52
C ALA A 279 -9.33 12.43 -16.68
N CYS A 280 -8.73 11.26 -16.42
CA CYS A 280 -8.03 10.44 -17.40
C CYS A 280 -8.74 9.11 -17.69
N ARG A 281 -9.97 8.89 -17.16
CA ARG A 281 -10.66 7.59 -17.20
C ARG A 281 -10.78 7.02 -18.61
N GLU A 282 -11.12 7.86 -19.58
CA GLU A 282 -11.28 7.43 -20.97
C GLU A 282 -9.97 6.86 -21.55
N ILE A 283 -8.80 7.41 -21.23
CA ILE A 283 -7.51 6.85 -21.67
C ILE A 283 -7.17 5.60 -20.84
N LEU A 284 -7.39 5.65 -19.51
CA LEU A 284 -7.12 4.52 -18.62
C LEU A 284 -7.86 3.24 -19.05
N GLU A 285 -9.09 3.36 -19.55
CA GLU A 285 -9.92 2.21 -19.95
C GLU A 285 -9.65 1.73 -21.38
N ASN A 286 -9.19 2.61 -22.28
CA ASN A 286 -9.17 2.33 -23.71
C ASN A 286 -7.75 2.26 -24.33
N TRP A 287 -6.71 2.68 -23.60
CA TRP A 287 -5.34 2.61 -24.12
C TRP A 287 -4.85 1.15 -24.12
N ARG A 288 -4.40 0.66 -25.28
CA ARG A 288 -3.88 -0.70 -25.51
C ARG A 288 -2.77 -0.68 -26.55
#